data_AF-A0A3B0XUI9-F1
#
_entry.id   AF-A0A3B0XUI9-F1
#
_cell.length_a   1.000
_cell.length_b   1.000
_cell.length_c   1.000
_cell.angle_alpha   90.00
_cell.angle_beta   90.00
_cell.angle_gamma   90.00
#
_symmetry.space_group_name_H-M   'P 1'
#
loop_
_entity.id
_entity.type
_entity.pdbx_description
1 polymer ?
#
loop_
_entity_poly.entity_id
_entity_poly.type
_entity_poly.pdbx_seq_one_letter_code
_entity_poly.pdbx_strand_id
1 'polypeptide(L)'
;MIKIRKNRAVAVLLSIVAIIYLAWSQFTLYEYRKALETEKARVYSIADHLELWKKISIEHNGYLNMQELEKDRRDIEFFQVTRKEGLPPMVDGDKFYSMFYNEPDKQRKKELENFFSDLVLRSYFYIIIDKNKKIKKMFWDKA
;
A
#
# COMPACT_ATOMS: atom_id res chain seq x y z
N MET A 1 -56.03 -24.22 -26.77
CA MET A 1 -55.39 -24.24 -25.44
C MET A 1 -53.85 -24.32 -25.46
N ILE A 2 -53.23 -25.09 -26.37
CA ILE A 2 -51.76 -25.35 -26.38
C ILE A 2 -50.90 -24.09 -26.69
N LYS A 3 -51.33 -23.21 -27.60
CA LYS A 3 -50.62 -21.95 -27.93
C LYS A 3 -50.50 -20.99 -26.75
N ILE A 4 -51.54 -20.88 -25.92
CA ILE A 4 -51.58 -19.97 -24.76
C ILE A 4 -50.59 -20.43 -23.67
N ARG A 5 -50.44 -21.75 -23.48
CA ARG A 5 -49.46 -22.32 -22.53
C ARG A 5 -48.01 -22.12 -23.00
N LYS A 6 -47.73 -22.25 -24.30
CA LYS A 6 -46.39 -21.95 -24.86
C LYS A 6 -46.00 -20.47 -24.67
N ASN A 7 -46.92 -19.54 -24.92
CA ASN A 7 -46.64 -18.10 -24.72
C ASN A 7 -46.39 -17.75 -23.25
N ARG A 8 -47.09 -18.39 -22.31
CA ARG A 8 -46.82 -18.23 -20.87
C ARG A 8 -45.46 -18.78 -20.46
N ALA A 9 -45.07 -19.96 -20.96
CA ALA A 9 -43.76 -20.53 -20.69
C ALA A 9 -42.62 -19.66 -21.22
N VAL A 10 -42.76 -19.12 -22.43
CA VAL A 10 -41.78 -18.18 -23.03
C VAL A 10 -41.70 -16.90 -22.22
N ALA A 11 -42.82 -16.33 -21.79
CA ALA A 11 -42.84 -15.13 -20.95
C ALA A 11 -42.14 -15.37 -19.60
N VAL A 12 -42.39 -16.50 -18.94
CA VAL A 12 -41.70 -16.87 -17.70
C VAL A 12 -40.19 -17.01 -17.91
N LEU A 13 -39.78 -17.64 -19.01
CA LEU A 13 -38.36 -17.85 -19.32
C LEU A 13 -37.64 -16.53 -19.61
N LEU A 14 -38.28 -15.61 -20.35
CA LEU A 14 -37.77 -14.25 -20.56
C LEU A 14 -37.67 -13.46 -19.24
N SER A 15 -38.66 -13.57 -18.35
CA SER A 15 -38.59 -12.94 -17.03
C SER A 15 -37.46 -13.49 -16.18
N ILE A 16 -37.21 -14.80 -16.20
CA ILE A 16 -36.08 -15.41 -15.48
C ILE A 16 -34.75 -14.89 -16.03
N VAL A 17 -34.58 -14.84 -17.36
CA VAL A 17 -33.38 -14.30 -18.00
C VAL A 17 -33.18 -12.82 -17.64
N ALA A 18 -34.26 -12.03 -17.63
CA ALA A 18 -34.20 -10.62 -17.23
C ALA A 18 -33.77 -10.46 -15.77
N ILE A 19 -34.29 -11.29 -14.86
CA ILE A 19 -33.91 -11.26 -13.43
C ILE A 19 -32.44 -11.65 -13.25
N ILE A 20 -31.98 -12.70 -13.94
CA ILE A 20 -30.57 -13.13 -13.89
C ILE A 20 -29.66 -12.01 -14.41
N TYR A 21 -30.03 -11.38 -15.53
CA TYR A 21 -29.28 -10.26 -16.09
C TYR A 21 -29.20 -9.07 -15.11
N LEU A 22 -30.33 -8.70 -14.50
CA LEU A 22 -30.37 -7.61 -13.51
C LEU A 22 -29.52 -7.93 -12.29
N ALA A 23 -29.59 -9.16 -11.76
CA ALA A 23 -28.77 -9.60 -10.63
C ALA A 23 -27.28 -9.56 -10.97
N TRP A 24 -26.89 -10.04 -12.15
CA TRP A 24 -25.51 -9.98 -12.62
C TRP A 24 -25.02 -8.54 -12.79
N SER A 25 -25.85 -7.67 -13.36
CA SER A 25 -25.54 -6.25 -13.52
C SER A 25 -25.35 -5.53 -12.18
N GLN A 26 -26.15 -5.87 -11.17
CA GLN A 26 -25.99 -5.29 -9.83
C GLN A 26 -24.69 -5.79 -9.16
N PHE A 27 -24.38 -7.07 -9.34
CA PHE A 27 -23.14 -7.65 -8.83
C PHE A 27 -21.90 -7.01 -9.45
N THR A 28 -21.87 -6.84 -10.78
CA THR A 28 -20.73 -6.19 -11.46
C THR A 28 -20.58 -4.73 -11.03
N LEU A 29 -21.68 -3.97 -10.93
CA LEU A 29 -21.65 -2.60 -10.42
C LEU A 29 -21.11 -2.52 -8.99
N TYR A 30 -21.47 -3.48 -8.14
CA TYR A 30 -20.94 -3.56 -6.78
C TYR A 30 -19.42 -3.78 -6.76
N GLU A 31 -18.91 -4.71 -7.56
CA GLU A 31 -17.46 -4.96 -7.67
C GLU A 31 -16.72 -3.73 -8.21
N TYR A 32 -17.24 -3.06 -9.24
CA TYR A 32 -16.64 -1.81 -9.74
C TYR A 32 -16.64 -0.70 -8.70
N ARG A 33 -17.72 -0.56 -7.93
CA ARG A 33 -17.80 0.42 -6.84
C ARG A 33 -16.74 0.12 -5.77
N LYS A 34 -16.58 -1.14 -5.39
CA LYS A 34 -15.58 -1.57 -4.41
C LYS A 34 -14.15 -1.30 -4.90
N ALA A 35 -13.86 -1.60 -6.16
CA ALA A 35 -12.58 -1.28 -6.78
C ALA A 35 -12.32 0.23 -6.81
N LEU A 36 -13.34 1.04 -7.14
CA LEU A 36 -13.24 2.49 -7.15
C LEU A 36 -12.98 3.08 -5.75
N GLU A 37 -13.68 2.59 -4.72
CA GLU A 37 -13.45 3.04 -3.34
C GLU A 37 -12.05 2.66 -2.85
N THR A 38 -11.55 1.48 -3.24
CA THR A 38 -10.17 1.06 -2.96
C THR A 38 -9.16 1.99 -3.64
N GLU A 39 -9.41 2.35 -4.90
CA GLU A 39 -8.55 3.26 -5.65
C GLU A 39 -8.57 4.68 -5.07
N LYS A 40 -9.73 5.18 -4.65
CA LYS A 40 -9.82 6.47 -3.94
C LYS A 40 -9.02 6.45 -2.64
N ALA A 41 -9.16 5.40 -1.84
CA ALA A 41 -8.40 5.24 -0.61
C ALA A 41 -6.89 5.22 -0.89
N ARG A 42 -6.45 4.53 -1.95
CA ARG A 42 -5.05 4.53 -2.41
C ARG A 42 -4.57 5.93 -2.76
N VAL A 43 -5.33 6.68 -3.55
CA VAL A 43 -4.95 8.05 -3.95
C VAL A 43 -4.86 8.99 -2.75
N TYR A 44 -5.81 8.93 -1.82
CA TYR A 44 -5.76 9.73 -0.60
C TYR A 44 -4.57 9.38 0.27
N SER A 45 -4.26 8.08 0.44
CA SER A 45 -3.06 7.63 1.14
C SER A 45 -1.79 8.19 0.49
N ILE A 46 -1.64 8.09 -0.84
CA ILE A 46 -0.48 8.64 -1.55
C ILE A 46 -0.35 10.16 -1.32
N ALA A 47 -1.45 10.91 -1.42
CA ALA A 47 -1.45 12.35 -1.21
C ALA A 47 -1.03 12.71 0.22
N ASP A 48 -1.57 12.00 1.22
CA ASP A 48 -1.24 12.20 2.63
C ASP A 48 0.24 11.88 2.93
N HIS A 49 0.79 10.82 2.32
CA HIS A 49 2.22 10.51 2.45
C HIS A 49 3.11 11.57 1.82
N LEU A 50 2.73 12.11 0.66
CA LEU A 50 3.46 13.21 0.04
C LEU A 50 3.45 14.45 0.93
N GLU A 51 2.33 14.75 1.58
CA GLU A 51 2.20 15.85 2.53
C GLU A 51 3.09 15.64 3.77
N LEU A 52 3.14 14.43 4.32
CA LEU A 52 4.05 14.07 5.40
C LEU A 52 5.51 14.36 5.03
N TRP A 53 5.96 13.87 3.87
CA TRP A 53 7.35 14.07 3.42
C TRP A 53 7.67 15.53 3.12
N LYS A 54 6.69 16.28 2.61
CA LYS A 54 6.81 17.72 2.44
C LYS A 54 6.99 18.41 3.80
N LYS A 55 6.17 18.06 4.80
CA LYS A 55 6.27 18.61 6.16
C LYS A 55 7.65 18.33 6.77
N ILE A 56 8.12 17.09 6.68
CA ILE A 56 9.43 16.70 7.21
C ILE A 56 10.56 17.44 6.50
N SER A 57 10.55 17.47 5.18
CA SER A 57 11.64 18.06 4.39
C SER A 57 11.68 19.60 4.47
N ILE A 58 10.52 20.26 4.47
CA ILE A 58 10.42 21.72 4.41
C ILE A 58 10.26 22.31 5.81
N GLU A 59 9.24 21.91 6.57
CA GLU A 59 8.92 22.54 7.85
C GLU A 59 9.86 22.09 8.96
N HIS A 60 10.21 20.80 8.97
CA HIS A 60 11.13 20.24 9.96
C HIS A 60 12.59 20.21 9.48
N ASN A 61 12.94 20.90 8.38
CA ASN A 61 14.31 20.97 7.85
C ASN A 61 14.99 19.59 7.67
N GLY A 62 14.20 18.57 7.34
CA GLY A 62 14.64 17.19 7.18
C GLY A 62 14.90 16.43 8.48
N TYR A 63 14.52 16.95 9.65
CA TYR A 63 14.61 16.21 10.91
C TYR A 63 13.44 15.25 11.07
N LEU A 64 13.76 13.96 11.26
CA LEU A 64 12.78 12.89 11.42
C LEU A 64 12.53 12.63 12.91
N ASN A 65 11.31 12.90 13.38
CA ASN A 65 10.89 12.55 14.73
C ASN A 65 10.02 11.29 14.74
N MET A 66 10.62 10.14 15.03
CA MET A 66 9.90 8.86 15.10
C MET A 66 8.72 8.88 16.08
N GLN A 67 8.83 9.61 17.19
CA GLN A 67 7.76 9.71 18.18
C GLN A 67 6.55 10.52 17.68
N GLU A 68 6.77 11.45 16.77
CA GLU A 68 5.69 12.21 16.13
C GLU A 68 5.03 11.36 15.05
N LEU A 69 5.83 10.60 14.29
CA LEU A 69 5.36 9.65 13.29
C LEU A 69 4.51 8.52 13.88
N GLU A 70 4.92 7.97 15.02
CA GLU A 70 4.16 6.91 15.71
C GLU A 70 2.80 7.40 16.25
N LYS A 71 2.68 8.69 16.57
CA LYS A 71 1.43 9.31 17.03
C LYS A 71 0.48 9.60 15.87
N ASP A 72 1.02 9.83 14.69
CA ASP A 72 0.25 10.12 13.48
C ASP A 72 0.01 8.82 12.71
N ARG A 73 -1.04 8.09 13.09
CA ARG A 73 -1.39 6.78 12.50
C ARG A 73 -1.83 6.94 11.05
N ARG A 74 -0.87 6.86 10.14
CA ARG A 74 -1.06 6.90 8.68
C ARG A 74 -0.89 5.52 8.02
N ASP A 75 -1.11 4.43 8.78
CA ASP A 75 -0.80 3.05 8.40
C ASP A 75 0.65 2.87 7.88
N ILE A 76 1.57 3.69 8.40
CA ILE A 76 3.00 3.62 8.09
C ILE A 76 3.70 2.90 9.23
N GLU A 77 4.37 1.81 8.90
CA GLU A 77 5.19 1.04 9.84
C GLU A 77 6.68 1.25 9.51
N PHE A 78 7.44 1.64 10.52
CA PHE A 78 8.88 1.83 10.43
C PHE A 78 9.63 0.70 11.13
N PHE A 79 10.50 0.02 10.39
CA PHE A 79 11.36 -1.02 10.94
C PHE A 79 12.80 -0.54 10.88
N GLN A 80 13.43 -0.43 12.05
CA GLN A 80 14.87 -0.23 12.09
C GLN A 80 15.53 -1.51 11.60
N VAL A 81 16.32 -1.42 10.52
CA VAL A 81 17.06 -2.57 10.00
C VAL A 81 18.42 -2.61 10.67
N THR A 82 18.65 -3.65 11.46
CA THR A 82 19.98 -3.93 12.02
C THR A 82 20.78 -4.68 10.96
N ARG A 83 21.90 -4.10 10.53
CA ARG A 83 22.70 -4.64 9.43
C ARG A 83 23.49 -5.87 9.88
N LYS A 84 23.45 -6.96 9.10
CA LYS A 84 24.29 -8.16 9.31
C LYS A 84 25.74 -7.85 8.92
N GLU A 85 26.71 -8.54 9.54
CA GLU A 85 28.14 -8.37 9.25
C GLU A 85 28.45 -8.62 7.75
N GLY A 86 29.33 -7.80 7.15
CA GLY A 86 29.81 -8.00 5.76
C GLY A 86 29.36 -6.97 4.70
N LEU A 87 28.77 -5.84 5.09
CA LEU A 87 28.22 -4.82 4.18
C LEU A 87 28.95 -3.47 4.32
N PRO A 88 29.05 -2.65 3.26
CA PRO A 88 29.88 -1.44 3.25
C PRO A 88 29.52 -0.50 4.40
N PRO A 89 30.49 0.05 5.16
CA PRO A 89 30.22 0.72 6.43
C PRO A 89 29.22 1.88 6.30
N MET A 90 28.23 1.92 7.19
CA MET A 90 27.50 3.16 7.47
C MET A 90 28.41 4.07 8.29
N VAL A 91 28.22 5.38 8.19
CA VAL A 91 28.93 6.31 9.07
C VAL A 91 28.45 6.08 10.50
N ASP A 92 29.38 6.05 11.47
CA ASP A 92 29.05 5.82 12.87
C ASP A 92 27.93 6.75 13.36
N GLY A 93 26.89 6.13 13.92
CA GLY A 93 25.70 6.80 14.45
C GLY A 93 24.57 7.03 13.44
N ASP A 94 24.76 6.71 12.15
CA ASP A 94 23.65 6.66 11.20
C ASP A 94 22.70 5.50 11.55
N LYS A 95 21.40 5.71 11.37
CA LYS A 95 20.37 4.68 11.52
C LYS A 95 19.62 4.47 10.21
N PHE A 96 19.27 3.21 9.97
CA PHE A 96 18.56 2.79 8.78
C PHE A 96 17.15 2.33 9.12
N TYR A 97 16.17 2.87 8.40
CA TYR A 97 14.77 2.49 8.53
C TYR A 97 14.22 2.05 7.18
N SER A 98 13.50 0.93 7.18
CA SER A 98 12.58 0.57 6.10
C SER A 98 11.16 0.97 6.49
N MET A 99 10.38 1.38 5.49
CA MET A 99 9.01 1.83 5.69
C MET A 99 8.04 0.99 4.88
N PHE A 100 6.90 0.66 5.48
CA PHE A 100 5.82 -0.08 4.82
C PHE A 100 4.49 0.62 5.01
N TYR A 101 3.69 0.61 3.94
CA TYR A 101 2.26 0.87 4.01
C TYR A 101 1.60 -0.43 4.48
N ASN A 102 1.16 -0.45 5.75
CA ASN A 102 0.71 -1.61 6.54
C ASN A 102 1.83 -2.50 7.10
N GLU A 103 1.49 -3.28 8.14
CA GLU A 103 2.41 -4.24 8.74
C GLU A 103 2.90 -5.25 7.69
N PRO A 104 4.23 -5.38 7.47
CA PRO A 104 4.76 -6.36 6.55
C PRO A 104 4.53 -7.77 7.07
N ASP A 105 4.10 -8.67 6.19
CA ASP A 105 3.98 -10.09 6.51
C ASP A 105 5.35 -10.72 6.87
N LYS A 106 5.33 -11.91 7.46
CA LYS A 106 6.56 -12.61 7.90
C LYS A 106 7.55 -12.86 6.75
N GLN A 107 7.07 -13.00 5.51
CA GLN A 107 7.91 -13.22 4.35
C GLN A 107 8.63 -11.93 3.95
N ARG A 108 7.92 -10.79 3.89
CA ARG A 108 8.49 -9.47 3.66
C ARG A 108 9.51 -9.08 4.71
N LYS A 109 9.23 -9.37 5.99
CA LYS A 109 10.19 -9.15 7.09
C LYS A 109 11.49 -9.94 6.87
N LYS A 110 11.42 -11.16 6.33
CA LYS A 110 12.58 -11.99 6.02
C LYS A 110 13.36 -11.50 4.79
N GLU A 111 12.66 -11.04 3.76
CA GLU A 111 13.28 -10.44 2.55
C GLU A 111 14.04 -9.15 2.89
N LEU A 112 13.55 -8.36 3.84
CA LEU A 112 14.23 -7.17 4.38
C LEU A 112 15.51 -7.45 5.17
N GLU A 113 15.69 -8.64 5.74
CA GLU A 113 16.99 -8.96 6.33
C GLU A 113 18.06 -9.14 5.25
N ASN A 114 17.64 -9.44 4.02
CA ASN A 114 18.49 -9.58 2.85
C ASN A 114 18.61 -8.26 2.06
N PHE A 115 18.18 -7.13 2.63
CA PHE A 115 18.10 -5.80 2.00
C PHE A 115 19.41 -5.30 1.36
N PHE A 116 20.53 -5.88 1.75
CA PHE A 116 21.84 -5.52 1.26
C PHE A 116 22.48 -6.56 0.33
N SER A 117 21.73 -7.59 -0.02
CA SER A 117 21.99 -8.44 -1.18
C SER A 117 21.34 -7.77 -2.39
N ASP A 118 21.96 -7.79 -3.56
CA ASP A 118 21.48 -7.22 -4.84
C ASP A 118 20.14 -7.83 -5.35
N LEU A 119 19.39 -8.52 -4.50
CA LEU A 119 18.22 -9.34 -4.78
C LEU A 119 16.93 -8.83 -4.08
N VAL A 120 16.81 -7.52 -3.82
CA VAL A 120 15.54 -6.97 -3.33
C VAL A 120 14.59 -6.78 -4.52
N LEU A 121 13.73 -7.75 -4.77
CA LEU A 121 12.93 -7.89 -5.99
C LEU A 121 11.61 -7.06 -6.04
N ARG A 122 11.32 -6.16 -5.09
CA ARG A 122 10.02 -5.44 -5.02
C ARG A 122 10.16 -4.01 -4.52
N SER A 123 9.29 -3.09 -4.93
CA SER A 123 9.29 -1.68 -4.51
C SER A 123 9.34 -1.53 -2.99
N TYR A 124 10.40 -0.88 -2.49
CA TYR A 124 10.58 -0.56 -1.07
C TYR A 124 10.98 0.90 -0.90
N PHE A 125 10.68 1.43 0.28
CA PHE A 125 11.10 2.77 0.69
C PHE A 125 12.04 2.66 1.87
N TYR A 126 13.16 3.38 1.81
CA TYR A 126 14.08 3.47 2.93
C TYR A 126 14.56 4.88 3.21
N ILE A 127 14.95 5.07 4.47
CA ILE A 127 15.48 6.31 4.99
C ILE A 127 16.75 6.01 5.77
N ILE A 128 17.77 6.84 5.54
CA ILE A 128 18.97 6.90 6.35
C ILE A 128 18.93 8.23 7.11
N ILE A 129 18.93 8.14 8.44
CA ILE A 129 19.04 9.30 9.31
C ILE A 129 20.43 9.35 9.97
N ASP A 130 20.95 10.55 10.17
CA ASP A 130 22.19 10.75 10.90
C ASP A 130 21.99 10.61 12.43
N LYS A 131 23.09 10.69 13.17
CA LYS A 131 23.08 10.72 14.64
C LYS A 131 22.23 11.84 15.26
N ASN A 132 21.97 12.91 14.51
CA ASN A 132 21.13 14.04 14.92
C ASN A 132 19.67 13.89 14.47
N LYS A 133 19.28 12.70 13.94
CA LYS A 133 17.97 12.38 13.37
C LYS A 133 17.62 13.13 12.09
N LYS A 134 18.59 13.74 11.41
CA LYS A 134 18.37 14.39 10.12
C LYS A 134 18.44 13.37 9.00
N ILE A 135 17.50 13.43 8.06
CA ILE A 135 17.50 12.58 6.87
C ILE A 135 18.73 12.93 6.02
N LYS A 136 19.63 11.96 5.83
CA LYS A 136 20.77 12.04 4.90
C LYS A 136 20.38 11.57 3.51
N LYS A 137 19.59 10.49 3.46
CA LYS A 137 19.17 9.85 2.21
C LYS A 137 17.77 9.27 2.37
N MET A 138 16.96 9.49 1.34
CA MET A 138 15.65 8.88 1.18
C MET A 138 15.60 8.31 -0.22
N PHE A 139 15.11 7.09 -0.36
CA PHE A 139 15.05 6.43 -1.66
C PHE A 139 13.77 5.61 -1.78
N TRP A 140 13.21 5.66 -2.98
CA TRP A 140 12.04 4.89 -3.35
C TRP A 140 12.44 4.04 -4.55
N ASP A 141 12.56 2.73 -4.34
CA ASP A 141 12.82 1.83 -5.45
C ASP A 141 11.51 1.59 -6.19
N LYS A 142 11.54 1.87 -7.50
CA LYS A 142 10.41 1.61 -8.40
C LYS A 142 10.65 0.23 -9.01
N ALA A 143 9.97 -0.79 -8.49
CA ALA A 143 9.56 -1.89 -9.35
C ALA A 143 8.27 -1.48 -10.08
#